data_AF-A0A3D4HC20-F1
#
_entry.id   AF-A0A3D4HC20-F1
#
_cell.length_a   1.000
_cell.length_b   1.000
_cell.length_c   1.000
_cell.angle_alpha   90.00
_cell.angle_beta   90.00
_cell.angle_gamma   90.00
#
_symmetry.space_group_name_H-M   'P 1'
#
loop_
_entity.id
_entity.type
_entity.pdbx_description
1 polymer ?
#
loop_
_entity_poly.entity_id
_entity_poly.type
_entity_poly.pdbx_seq_one_letter_code
_entity_poly.pdbx_strand_id
1 'polypeptide(L)'
;MKADPLESLEHLNIELPSWGFADTGTRFGKFLQDGAAINTADKFADAGVVNKVTACCPLVAVHALWDFSEEEPPARVAEIAASHGGEIGSINANLFQDQEYKLGSFGNPDADIRQRALDHRLDC
;
A
#
# COMPACT_ATOMS: atom_id res chain seq x y z
N MET A 1 -10.26 31.67 16.80
CA MET A 1 -9.78 30.85 17.93
C MET A 1 -9.03 29.67 17.35
N LYS A 2 -7.90 29.26 17.93
CA LYS A 2 -7.25 28.00 17.53
C LYS A 2 -8.10 26.86 18.10
N ALA A 3 -8.32 25.80 17.30
CA ALA A 3 -9.02 24.60 17.76
C ALA A 3 -8.32 24.01 18.98
N ASP A 4 -9.08 23.37 19.87
CA ASP A 4 -8.51 22.58 20.96
C ASP A 4 -7.64 21.46 20.35
N PRO A 5 -6.38 21.30 20.80
CA PRO A 5 -5.55 20.18 20.37
C PRO A 5 -6.24 18.81 20.51
N LEU A 6 -7.10 18.61 21.50
CA LEU A 6 -7.83 17.35 21.69
C LEU A 6 -8.89 17.13 20.60
N GLU A 7 -9.69 18.15 20.28
CA GLU A 7 -10.67 18.09 19.16
C GLU A 7 -9.95 17.82 17.82
N SER A 8 -8.75 18.36 17.64
CA SER A 8 -7.96 18.11 16.43
C SER A 8 -7.52 16.64 16.30
N LEU A 9 -7.30 15.95 17.42
CA LEU A 9 -6.92 14.53 17.43
C LEU A 9 -8.09 13.59 17.13
N GLU A 10 -9.33 13.98 17.46
CA GLU A 10 -10.53 13.19 17.14
C GLU A 10 -10.76 13.04 15.62
N HIS A 11 -10.15 13.90 14.82
CA HIS A 11 -10.25 13.89 13.36
C HIS A 11 -8.95 13.51 12.66
N LEU A 12 -7.91 13.14 13.42
CA LEU A 12 -6.65 12.71 12.85
C LEU A 12 -6.79 11.31 12.28
N ASN A 13 -6.68 11.18 10.96
CA ASN A 13 -6.55 9.89 10.28
C ASN A 13 -5.13 9.71 9.74
N ILE A 14 -4.54 8.54 9.98
CA ILE A 14 -3.22 8.14 9.51
C ILE A 14 -3.39 6.93 8.59
N GLU A 15 -3.02 7.08 7.33
CA GLU A 15 -3.03 5.98 6.36
C GLU A 15 -1.87 5.03 6.61
N LEU A 16 -2.15 3.72 6.63
CA LEU A 16 -1.14 2.68 6.85
C LEU A 16 -0.61 2.14 5.53
N PRO A 17 0.71 1.91 5.38
CA PRO A 17 1.26 1.28 4.18
C PRO A 17 1.13 -0.25 4.25
N SER A 18 0.48 -0.88 3.26
CA SER A 18 0.33 -2.35 3.17
C SER A 18 1.69 -3.09 3.27
N TRP A 19 2.72 -2.54 2.62
CA TRP A 19 4.07 -3.10 2.56
C TRP A 19 4.83 -3.02 3.89
N GLY A 20 4.29 -2.33 4.90
CA GLY A 20 4.86 -2.27 6.25
C GLY A 20 4.59 -3.51 7.10
N PHE A 21 3.62 -4.34 6.72
CA PHE A 21 3.21 -5.55 7.47
C PHE A 21 3.95 -6.81 7.04
N ALA A 22 4.47 -6.83 5.82
CA ALA A 22 5.32 -7.92 5.37
C ALA A 22 6.72 -7.82 5.99
N ASP A 23 7.45 -8.92 6.03
CA ASP A 23 8.86 -8.89 6.45
C ASP A 23 9.65 -7.87 5.62
N THR A 24 10.24 -6.89 6.29
CA THR A 24 11.06 -5.85 5.68
C THR A 24 12.53 -6.24 5.69
N GLY A 25 13.28 -5.72 4.72
CA GLY A 25 14.69 -6.03 4.56
C GLY A 25 15.50 -4.81 4.12
N THR A 26 16.81 -4.96 4.21
CA THR A 26 17.74 -4.03 3.57
C THR A 26 18.36 -4.70 2.36
N ARG A 27 19.18 -3.96 1.60
CA ARG A 27 20.01 -4.54 0.54
C ARG A 27 20.96 -5.67 1.00
N PHE A 28 21.19 -5.81 2.30
CA PHE A 28 22.08 -6.83 2.86
C PHE A 28 21.36 -8.12 3.25
N GLY A 29 20.05 -8.07 3.43
CA GLY A 29 19.30 -9.23 3.88
C GLY A 29 17.96 -8.88 4.51
N LYS A 30 17.21 -9.95 4.77
CA LYS A 30 15.87 -9.97 5.32
C LYS A 30 15.82 -11.06 6.38
N PHE A 31 15.31 -10.74 7.57
CA PHE A 31 15.10 -11.71 8.63
C PHE A 31 13.61 -12.03 8.70
N LEU A 32 13.27 -13.30 8.56
CA LEU A 32 11.88 -13.75 8.49
C LEU A 32 11.27 -13.85 9.89
N GLN A 33 10.00 -13.48 9.99
CA GLN A 33 9.20 -13.56 11.21
C GLN A 33 7.97 -14.42 10.97
N ASP A 34 7.67 -15.34 11.88
CA ASP A 34 6.53 -16.26 11.75
C ASP A 34 5.18 -15.54 11.65
N GLY A 35 5.09 -14.32 12.19
CA GLY A 35 3.89 -13.50 12.18
C GLY A 35 3.85 -12.42 11.09
N ALA A 36 4.83 -12.36 10.18
CA ALA A 36 4.80 -11.38 9.11
C ALA A 36 3.74 -11.73 8.06
N ALA A 37 3.03 -10.72 7.55
CA ALA A 37 2.05 -10.90 6.50
C ALA A 37 2.69 -11.46 5.22
N ILE A 38 2.10 -12.52 4.65
CA ILE A 38 2.60 -13.15 3.42
C ILE A 38 1.71 -12.90 2.19
N ASN A 39 0.48 -12.41 2.40
CA ASN A 39 -0.47 -12.07 1.35
C ASN A 39 -1.26 -10.79 1.71
N THR A 40 -2.10 -10.31 0.80
CA THR A 40 -2.87 -9.06 0.98
C THR A 40 -3.91 -9.17 2.09
N ALA A 41 -4.55 -10.32 2.26
CA ALA A 41 -5.50 -10.55 3.34
C ALA A 41 -4.83 -10.45 4.71
N ASP A 42 -3.63 -11.02 4.89
CA ASP A 42 -2.86 -10.89 6.13
C ASP A 42 -2.54 -9.42 6.43
N LYS A 43 -2.09 -8.66 5.41
CA LYS A 43 -1.78 -7.22 5.56
C LYS A 43 -2.99 -6.43 6.06
N PHE A 44 -4.19 -6.68 5.51
CA PHE A 44 -5.41 -6.02 5.97
C PHE A 44 -5.88 -6.51 7.33
N ALA A 45 -5.68 -7.79 7.66
CA ALA A 45 -5.97 -8.32 8.99
C ALA A 45 -5.12 -7.60 10.05
N ASP A 46 -3.82 -7.45 9.80
CA ASP A 46 -2.90 -6.75 10.69
C ASP A 46 -3.22 -5.26 10.80
N ALA A 47 -3.50 -4.59 9.66
CA ALA A 47 -3.92 -3.20 9.65
C ALA A 47 -5.24 -2.98 10.42
N GLY A 48 -6.17 -3.91 10.32
CA GLY A 48 -7.42 -3.91 11.09
C GLY A 48 -7.17 -3.98 12.59
N VAL A 49 -6.17 -4.74 13.04
CA VAL A 49 -5.74 -4.76 14.45
C VAL A 49 -5.19 -3.39 14.87
N VAL A 50 -4.36 -2.76 14.03
CA VAL A 50 -3.85 -1.40 14.31
C VAL A 50 -5.00 -0.42 14.46
N ASN A 51 -5.93 -0.37 13.50
CA ASN A 51 -7.07 0.54 13.57
C ASN A 51 -7.97 0.26 14.78
N LYS A 52 -8.16 -1.01 15.15
CA LYS A 52 -8.95 -1.39 16.33
C LYS A 52 -8.38 -0.82 17.64
N VAL A 53 -7.05 -0.72 17.76
CA VAL A 53 -6.40 -0.23 18.99
C VAL A 53 -6.06 1.26 18.96
N THR A 54 -5.95 1.87 17.78
CA THR A 54 -5.65 3.31 17.64
C THR A 54 -6.85 4.18 17.31
N ALA A 55 -7.89 3.61 16.69
CA ALA A 55 -9.08 4.29 16.16
C ALA A 55 -8.81 5.41 15.15
N CYS A 56 -7.58 5.54 14.64
CA CYS A 56 -7.16 6.61 13.75
C CYS A 56 -6.57 6.12 12.43
N CYS A 57 -6.63 4.81 12.14
CA CYS A 57 -5.99 4.23 10.95
C CYS A 57 -6.99 3.49 10.03
N PRO A 58 -8.09 4.12 9.58
CA PRO A 58 -9.12 3.43 8.80
C PRO A 58 -8.71 3.10 7.36
N LEU A 59 -7.66 3.72 6.83
CA LEU A 59 -7.22 3.59 5.44
C LEU A 59 -5.89 2.85 5.33
N VAL A 60 -5.78 2.00 4.31
CA VAL A 60 -4.53 1.33 3.95
C VAL A 60 -4.13 1.70 2.53
N ALA A 61 -2.96 2.30 2.38
CA ALA A 61 -2.31 2.51 1.09
C ALA A 61 -1.84 1.18 0.50
N VAL A 62 -2.15 0.96 -0.77
CA VAL A 62 -1.89 -0.28 -1.50
C VAL A 62 -0.95 -0.03 -2.68
N HIS A 63 -0.38 -1.11 -3.22
CA HIS A 63 0.60 -1.10 -4.28
C HIS A 63 0.18 -2.02 -5.43
N ALA A 64 0.10 -1.47 -6.65
CA ALA A 64 -0.53 -2.11 -7.82
C ALA A 64 -0.03 -3.54 -8.15
N LEU A 65 1.24 -3.84 -7.90
CA LEU A 65 1.86 -5.14 -8.20
C LEU A 65 2.17 -5.99 -6.97
N TRP A 66 1.86 -5.51 -5.76
CA TRP A 66 2.16 -6.24 -4.51
C TRP A 66 0.90 -6.62 -3.73
N ASP A 67 -0.20 -5.90 -3.94
CA ASP A 67 -1.47 -6.11 -3.24
C ASP A 67 -2.60 -6.53 -4.18
N PHE A 68 -2.34 -6.59 -5.50
CA PHE A 68 -3.30 -7.02 -6.49
C PHE A 68 -2.69 -8.11 -7.38
N SER A 69 -3.52 -9.06 -7.78
CA SER A 69 -3.19 -10.11 -8.74
C SER A 69 -4.44 -10.52 -9.53
N GLU A 70 -4.31 -11.49 -10.44
CA GLU A 70 -5.50 -12.04 -11.12
C GLU A 70 -6.45 -12.72 -10.12
N GLU A 71 -5.91 -13.32 -9.05
CA GLU A 71 -6.66 -13.94 -7.96
C GLU A 71 -7.18 -12.93 -6.93
N GLU A 72 -6.51 -11.79 -6.78
CA GLU A 72 -6.89 -10.68 -5.89
C GLU A 72 -7.11 -9.39 -6.71
N PRO A 73 -8.17 -9.32 -7.55
CA PRO A 73 -8.49 -8.11 -8.30
C PRO A 73 -8.98 -6.99 -7.36
N PRO A 74 -9.00 -5.72 -7.79
CA PRO A 74 -9.31 -4.58 -6.92
C PRO A 74 -10.61 -4.69 -6.12
N ALA A 75 -11.67 -5.23 -6.74
CA ALA A 75 -12.94 -5.45 -6.05
C ALA A 75 -12.80 -6.45 -4.89
N ARG A 76 -12.01 -7.51 -5.08
CA ARG A 76 -11.75 -8.52 -4.05
C ARG A 76 -10.93 -7.94 -2.90
N VAL A 77 -9.92 -7.14 -3.21
CA VAL A 77 -9.09 -6.46 -2.19
C VAL A 77 -9.93 -5.48 -1.38
N ALA A 78 -10.87 -4.77 -2.02
CA ALA A 78 -11.78 -3.88 -1.30
C ALA A 78 -12.72 -4.65 -0.34
N GLU A 79 -13.22 -5.81 -0.74
CA GLU A 79 -14.00 -6.69 0.16
C GLU A 79 -13.17 -7.18 1.35
N ILE A 80 -11.91 -7.56 1.11
CA ILE A 80 -10.97 -7.98 2.16
C ILE A 80 -10.75 -6.84 3.15
N ALA A 81 -10.46 -5.63 2.67
CA ALA A 81 -10.29 -4.44 3.51
C ALA A 81 -11.52 -4.20 4.40
N ALA A 82 -12.71 -4.17 3.79
CA ALA A 82 -13.96 -3.96 4.50
C ALA A 82 -14.23 -5.04 5.57
N SER A 83 -13.87 -6.30 5.30
CA SER A 83 -14.03 -7.40 6.25
C SER A 83 -13.18 -7.25 7.53
N HIS A 84 -12.09 -6.48 7.46
CA HIS A 84 -11.21 -6.17 8.57
C HIS A 84 -11.43 -4.77 9.18
N GLY A 85 -12.51 -4.08 8.77
CA GLY A 85 -12.88 -2.77 9.33
C GLY A 85 -11.99 -1.62 8.84
N GLY A 86 -11.40 -1.76 7.65
CA GLY A 86 -10.65 -0.72 6.97
C GLY A 86 -11.09 -0.55 5.52
N GLU A 87 -10.48 0.39 4.83
CA GLU A 87 -10.73 0.69 3.42
C GLU A 87 -9.40 0.83 2.66
N ILE A 88 -9.46 0.62 1.35
CA ILE A 88 -8.33 0.97 0.47
C ILE A 88 -8.24 2.50 0.43
N GLY A 89 -7.05 3.02 0.69
CA GLY A 89 -6.72 4.42 0.55
C GLY A 89 -5.99 4.70 -0.77
N SER A 90 -4.81 5.31 -0.68
CA SER A 90 -3.98 5.65 -1.84
C SER A 90 -3.51 4.40 -2.61
N ILE A 91 -3.60 4.44 -3.93
CA ILE A 91 -3.04 3.42 -4.83
C ILE A 91 -1.69 3.88 -5.36
N ASN A 92 -0.65 3.05 -5.16
CA ASN A 92 0.73 3.36 -5.52
C ASN A 92 1.16 2.49 -6.71
N ALA A 93 1.46 3.14 -7.85
CA ALA A 93 1.97 2.46 -9.04
C ALA A 93 3.42 1.99 -8.84
N ASN A 94 3.79 0.84 -9.40
CA ASN A 94 5.17 0.36 -9.37
C ASN A 94 5.92 0.75 -10.64
N LEU A 95 6.80 1.73 -10.52
CA LEU A 95 7.56 2.27 -11.64
C LEU A 95 9.06 2.31 -11.35
N PHE A 96 9.53 1.39 -10.49
CA PHE A 96 10.90 1.41 -9.98
C PHE A 96 11.56 0.04 -9.84
N GLN A 97 10.80 -1.06 -9.78
CA GLN A 97 11.37 -2.38 -9.49
C GLN A 97 11.89 -3.10 -10.75
N ASP A 98 11.23 -2.91 -11.89
CA ASP A 98 11.52 -3.69 -13.10
C ASP A 98 12.78 -3.21 -13.82
N GLN A 99 13.46 -4.15 -14.48
CA GLN A 99 14.76 -3.91 -15.11
C GLN A 99 14.73 -2.79 -16.17
N GLU A 100 13.60 -2.61 -16.84
CA GLU A 100 13.40 -1.57 -17.84
C GLU A 100 13.38 -0.15 -17.24
N TYR A 101 13.03 -0.02 -15.95
CA TYR A 101 13.04 1.25 -15.21
C TYR A 101 14.41 1.62 -14.63
N LYS A 102 15.49 0.87 -14.92
CA LYS A 102 16.85 1.15 -14.43
C LYS A 102 17.33 2.58 -14.70
N LEU A 103 16.91 3.18 -15.81
CA LEU A 103 17.26 4.56 -16.20
C LEU A 103 16.12 5.57 -15.98
N GLY A 104 15.13 5.22 -15.17
CA GLY A 104 13.94 6.02 -14.86
C GLY A 104 12.65 5.45 -15.44
N SER A 105 11.51 6.05 -15.08
CA SER A 105 10.18 5.73 -15.60
C SER A 105 9.63 6.87 -16.47
N PHE A 106 8.88 7.82 -15.90
CA PHE A 106 8.41 9.01 -16.64
C PHE A 106 9.56 9.89 -17.16
N GLY A 107 10.73 9.83 -16.51
CA GLY A 107 11.95 10.52 -16.93
C GLY A 107 12.92 9.65 -17.75
N ASN A 108 12.52 8.45 -18.18
CA ASN A 108 13.40 7.56 -18.94
C ASN A 108 13.77 8.20 -20.30
N PRO A 109 15.03 8.08 -20.80
CA PRO A 109 15.40 8.54 -22.13
C PRO A 109 14.60 7.85 -23.25
N ASP A 110 14.23 6.58 -23.06
CA ASP A 110 13.44 5.80 -24.01
C ASP A 110 11.95 6.20 -23.96
N ALA A 111 11.38 6.53 -25.12
CA ALA A 111 9.98 6.93 -25.24
C ALA A 111 9.00 5.78 -24.96
N ASP A 112 9.37 4.56 -25.32
CA ASP A 112 8.52 3.38 -25.13
C ASP A 112 8.39 3.06 -23.64
N ILE A 113 9.45 3.25 -22.86
CA ILE A 113 9.43 3.07 -21.40
C ILE A 113 8.59 4.14 -20.71
N ARG A 114 8.63 5.40 -21.18
CA ARG A 114 7.75 6.45 -20.67
C ARG A 114 6.28 6.14 -20.95
N GLN A 115 5.98 5.61 -22.13
CA GLN A 115 4.61 5.21 -22.49
C GLN A 115 4.13 4.05 -21.61
N ARG A 116 4.96 3.02 -21.41
CA ARG A 116 4.64 1.91 -20.48
C ARG A 116 4.35 2.40 -19.07
N ALA A 117 5.15 3.33 -18.55
CA ALA A 117 4.92 3.91 -17.23
C ALA A 117 3.58 4.66 -17.14
N LEU A 118 3.20 5.37 -18.20
CA LEU A 118 1.90 6.04 -18.30
C LEU A 118 0.75 5.04 -18.35
N ASP A 119 0.87 4.01 -19.18
CA ASP A 119 -0.16 2.97 -19.32
C ASP A 119 -0.37 2.25 -17.98
N HIS A 120 0.70 1.85 -17.29
CA HIS A 120 0.60 1.24 -15.96
C HIS A 120 -0.04 2.19 -14.94
N ARG A 121 0.30 3.49 -14.96
CA ARG A 121 -0.31 4.46 -14.05
C ARG A 121 -1.82 4.63 -14.30
N LEU A 122 -2.27 4.54 -15.55
CA LEU A 122 -3.69 4.65 -15.90
C LEU A 122 -4.49 3.39 -15.56
N ASP A 123 -3.82 2.23 -15.52
CA ASP A 123 -4.39 0.96 -15.05
C ASP A 123 -4.58 0.92 -13.52
N CYS A 124 -3.73 1.64 -12.77
CA CYS A 124 -3.80 1.78 -11.30
C CYS A 124 -4.90 2.75 -10.83
#